data_AF-A0A354UNW0-F1
#
_entry.id   AF-A0A354UNW0-F1
#
_cell.length_a   1.000
_cell.length_b   1.000
_cell.length_c   1.000
_cell.angle_alpha   90.00
_cell.angle_beta   90.00
_cell.angle_gamma   90.00
#
_symmetry.space_group_name_H-M   'P 1'
#
loop_
_entity.id
_entity.type
_entity.pdbx_description
1 polymer ?
#
loop_
_entity_poly.entity_id
_entity_poly.type
_entity_poly.pdbx_seq_one_letter_code
_entity_poly.pdbx_strand_id
1 'polypeptide(L)'
;MFKKIISDLAYNAKTYFKNKTVSFYIGFAVAVLSVCVSVYFAVVCPASIGFNAGVFLLILFGGLSYPVVSLFGKINIAAFVLSVCDFFGMIVFIRVYYTVILENDFMSGGFSLTPNMTNFIVIAVLLLVITVTANVLCWKKNKLEIKEEAANDAQA
;
A
#
# COMPACT_ATOMS: atom_id res chain seq x y z
N MET A 1 1.68 34.70 -0.32
CA MET A 1 2.79 33.72 -0.16
C MET A 1 2.32 32.27 -0.35
N PHE A 2 1.29 31.82 0.39
CA PHE A 2 0.74 30.46 0.27
C PHE A 2 0.28 30.03 -1.14
N LYS A 3 -0.43 30.88 -1.88
CA LYS A 3 -0.89 30.57 -3.25
C LYS A 3 0.25 30.30 -4.23
N LYS A 4 1.41 30.97 -4.05
CA LYS A 4 2.58 30.81 -4.92
C LYS A 4 3.32 29.50 -4.63
N ILE A 5 3.43 29.15 -3.34
CA ILE A 5 3.97 27.84 -2.91
C ILE A 5 3.11 26.71 -3.46
N ILE A 6 1.77 26.81 -3.37
CA ILE A 6 0.85 25.79 -3.89
C ILE A 6 0.91 25.71 -5.43
N SER A 7 0.99 26.85 -6.14
CA SER A 7 1.11 26.83 -7.60
C SER A 7 2.42 26.23 -8.08
N ASP A 8 3.52 26.53 -7.39
CA ASP A 8 4.85 25.98 -7.70
C ASP A 8 4.91 24.48 -7.38
N LEU A 9 4.28 24.05 -6.27
CA LEU A 9 4.14 22.62 -5.94
C LEU A 9 3.29 21.88 -6.98
N ALA A 10 2.19 22.48 -7.43
CA ALA A 10 1.30 21.89 -8.44
C ALA A 10 1.95 21.83 -9.83
N TYR A 11 2.72 22.85 -10.21
CA TYR A 11 3.48 22.86 -11.46
C TYR A 11 4.60 21.82 -11.46
N ASN A 12 5.35 21.72 -10.35
CA ASN A 12 6.38 20.70 -10.16
C ASN A 12 5.77 19.30 -10.10
N ALA A 13 4.62 19.11 -9.46
CA ALA A 13 3.90 17.84 -9.44
C ALA A 13 3.43 17.45 -10.86
N LYS A 14 2.82 18.36 -11.62
CA LYS A 14 2.35 18.09 -12.98
C LYS A 14 3.49 17.68 -13.91
N THR A 15 4.65 18.31 -13.77
CA THR A 15 5.87 17.93 -14.50
C THR A 15 6.44 16.60 -14.00
N TYR A 16 6.40 16.38 -12.69
CA TYR A 16 6.84 15.14 -12.06
C TYR A 16 6.07 13.91 -12.55
N PHE A 17 4.75 13.98 -12.72
CA PHE A 17 3.94 12.86 -13.23
C PHE A 17 4.14 12.62 -14.74
N LYS A 18 4.35 13.69 -15.53
CA LYS A 18 4.33 13.61 -17.01
C LYS A 18 5.40 12.69 -17.61
N ASN A 19 6.51 12.47 -16.90
CA ASN A 19 7.66 11.68 -17.36
C ASN A 19 7.87 10.37 -16.56
N LYS A 20 6.81 9.81 -15.95
CA LYS A 20 6.92 8.58 -15.14
C LYS A 20 6.54 7.32 -15.91
N THR A 21 7.19 6.22 -15.53
CA THR A 21 6.99 4.89 -16.11
C THR A 21 5.63 4.30 -15.71
N VAL A 22 5.14 3.31 -16.47
CA VAL A 22 3.88 2.62 -16.12
C VAL A 22 3.96 1.98 -14.72
N SER A 23 5.15 1.50 -14.33
CA SER A 23 5.41 0.91 -13.00
C SER A 23 5.20 1.91 -11.87
N PHE A 24 5.55 3.19 -12.09
CA PHE A 24 5.28 4.25 -11.13
C PHE A 24 3.77 4.46 -10.92
N TYR A 25 2.98 4.49 -11.99
CA TYR A 25 1.53 4.68 -11.89
C TYR A 25 0.83 3.52 -11.19
N ILE A 26 1.28 2.28 -11.47
CA ILE A 26 0.79 1.09 -10.79
C ILE A 26 1.14 1.18 -9.30
N GLY A 27 2.40 1.44 -8.96
CA GLY A 27 2.82 1.53 -7.56
C GLY A 27 2.15 2.69 -6.81
N PHE A 28 1.91 3.82 -7.48
CA PHE A 28 1.16 4.93 -6.91
C PHE A 28 -0.30 4.55 -6.66
N ALA A 29 -0.95 3.83 -7.57
CA ALA A 29 -2.32 3.34 -7.37
C ALA A 29 -2.40 2.36 -6.19
N VAL A 30 -1.41 1.46 -6.06
CA VAL A 30 -1.30 0.54 -4.91
C VAL A 30 -1.09 1.32 -3.61
N ALA A 31 -0.21 2.30 -3.61
CA ALA A 31 0.06 3.14 -2.44
C ALA A 31 -1.20 3.89 -1.95
N VAL A 32 -1.98 4.45 -2.89
CA VAL A 32 -3.28 5.07 -2.56
C VAL A 32 -4.25 4.03 -2.00
N LEU A 33 -4.31 2.84 -2.60
CA LEU A 33 -5.16 1.75 -2.12
C LEU A 33 -4.77 1.29 -0.71
N SER A 34 -3.47 1.18 -0.40
CA SER A 34 -2.96 0.90 0.96
C SER A 34 -3.45 1.95 1.96
N VAL A 35 -3.39 3.24 1.61
CA VAL A 35 -3.93 4.32 2.48
C VAL A 35 -5.44 4.17 2.67
N CYS A 36 -6.21 3.88 1.61
CA CYS A 36 -7.64 3.68 1.74
C CYS A 36 -7.98 2.47 2.64
N VAL A 37 -7.24 1.36 2.49
CA VAL A 37 -7.45 0.14 3.28
C VAL A 37 -7.07 0.34 4.74
N SER A 38 -6.00 1.09 5.03
CA SER A 38 -5.64 1.39 6.42
C SER A 38 -6.72 2.24 7.11
N VAL A 39 -7.27 3.25 6.43
CA VAL A 39 -8.38 4.06 6.94
C VAL A 39 -9.63 3.21 7.13
N TYR A 40 -9.98 2.37 6.15
CA TYR A 40 -11.13 1.47 6.26
C TYR A 40 -10.99 0.50 7.43
N PHE A 41 -9.81 -0.10 7.62
CA PHE A 41 -9.50 -0.94 8.77
C PHE A 41 -9.68 -0.19 10.10
N ALA A 42 -9.22 1.05 10.19
CA ALA A 42 -9.38 1.88 11.39
C ALA A 42 -10.85 2.18 11.73
N VAL A 43 -11.72 2.28 10.72
CA VAL A 43 -13.17 2.52 10.92
C VAL A 43 -13.91 1.23 11.29
N VAL A 44 -13.60 0.12 10.62
CA VAL A 44 -14.29 -1.16 10.78
C VAL A 44 -13.89 -1.89 12.07
N CYS A 45 -12.65 -1.71 12.52
CA CYS A 45 -12.10 -2.34 13.71
C CYS A 45 -11.89 -1.30 14.82
N PRO A 46 -12.96 -0.85 15.52
CA PRO A 46 -12.84 0.16 16.57
C PRO A 46 -11.99 -0.33 17.74
N ALA A 47 -11.37 0.63 18.42
CA ALA A 47 -10.25 0.45 19.37
C ALA A 47 -10.49 -0.45 20.59
N SER A 48 -11.71 -0.95 20.81
CA SER A 48 -12.09 -1.77 21.97
C SER A 48 -11.57 -3.22 21.93
N ILE A 49 -11.06 -3.71 20.80
CA ILE A 49 -10.60 -5.11 20.64
C ILE A 49 -9.06 -5.23 20.72
N GLY A 50 -8.38 -4.33 21.43
CA GLY A 50 -6.91 -4.34 21.45
C GLY A 50 -6.36 -3.85 20.11
N PHE A 51 -6.60 -2.56 19.86
CA PHE A 51 -6.13 -1.81 18.70
C PHE A 51 -4.73 -2.23 18.27
N ASN A 52 -4.62 -3.07 17.24
CA ASN A 52 -3.34 -3.40 16.63
C ASN A 52 -2.95 -2.27 15.68
N ALA A 53 -2.66 -1.11 16.27
CA ALA A 53 -2.14 0.09 15.60
C ALA A 53 -1.03 -0.27 14.61
N GLY A 54 -0.29 -1.34 14.88
CA GLY A 54 0.71 -1.91 13.99
C GLY A 54 0.20 -2.14 12.57
N VAL A 55 -0.95 -2.80 12.36
CA VAL A 55 -1.48 -3.07 11.00
C VAL A 55 -1.79 -1.75 10.28
N PHE A 56 -2.54 -0.87 10.95
CA PHE A 56 -2.89 0.45 10.44
C PHE A 56 -1.64 1.28 10.08
N LEU A 57 -0.71 1.40 11.02
CA LEU A 57 0.51 2.20 10.86
C LEU A 57 1.45 1.61 9.81
N LEU A 58 1.60 0.28 9.72
CA LEU A 58 2.43 -0.37 8.71
C LEU A 58 1.91 -0.10 7.30
N ILE A 59 0.61 -0.34 7.06
CA ILE A 59 0.01 -0.16 5.73
C ILE A 59 -0.04 1.32 5.37
N LEU A 60 -0.36 2.20 6.32
CA LEU A 60 -0.36 3.65 6.11
C LEU A 60 1.04 4.17 5.81
N PHE A 61 2.06 3.75 6.56
CA PHE A 61 3.45 4.11 6.33
C PHE A 61 3.94 3.61 4.98
N GLY A 62 3.61 2.37 4.60
CA GLY A 62 3.87 1.82 3.27
C GLY A 62 3.30 2.73 2.18
N GLY A 63 2.00 3.03 2.24
CA GLY A 63 1.31 3.87 1.27
C GLY A 63 1.85 5.31 1.19
N LEU A 64 2.24 5.92 2.31
CA LEU A 64 2.82 7.27 2.32
C LEU A 64 4.29 7.30 1.90
N SER A 65 5.04 6.25 2.19
CA SER A 65 6.47 6.18 1.86
C SER A 65 6.69 6.12 0.35
N TYR A 66 5.79 5.50 -0.40
CA TYR A 66 5.93 5.36 -1.85
C TYR A 66 6.03 6.71 -2.59
N PRO A 67 5.05 7.64 -2.49
CA PRO A 67 5.17 8.94 -3.12
C PRO A 67 6.36 9.74 -2.59
N VAL A 68 6.64 9.71 -1.29
CA VAL A 68 7.75 10.46 -0.68
C VAL A 68 9.10 9.99 -1.22
N VAL A 69 9.38 8.69 -1.20
CA VAL A 69 10.66 8.12 -1.68
C VAL A 69 10.77 8.26 -3.20
N SER A 70 9.65 8.15 -3.93
CA SER A 70 9.66 8.35 -5.39
C SER A 70 10.04 9.76 -5.81
N LEU A 71 9.80 10.79 -4.97
CA LEU A 71 10.23 12.18 -5.26
C LEU A 71 11.75 12.30 -5.38
N PHE A 72 12.51 11.41 -4.72
CA PHE A 72 13.97 11.35 -4.79
C PHE A 72 14.49 10.50 -5.97
N GLY A 73 13.63 10.11 -6.91
CA GLY A 73 14.02 9.30 -8.08
C GLY A 73 14.24 7.81 -7.79
N LYS A 74 14.03 7.36 -6.54
CA LYS A 74 14.31 5.99 -6.08
C LYS A 74 13.06 5.10 -6.11
N ILE A 75 12.50 4.87 -7.30
CA ILE A 75 11.23 4.14 -7.48
C ILE A 75 11.32 2.68 -6.99
N ASN A 76 12.45 2.00 -7.23
CA ASN A 76 12.65 0.62 -6.78
C ASN A 76 12.67 0.49 -5.26
N ILE A 77 13.28 1.46 -4.57
CA ILE A 77 13.30 1.50 -3.09
C ILE A 77 11.91 1.84 -2.56
N ALA A 78 11.19 2.76 -3.20
CA ALA A 78 9.81 3.08 -2.86
C ALA A 78 8.89 1.84 -2.96
N ALA A 79 9.00 1.09 -4.06
CA ALA A 79 8.28 -0.16 -4.27
C ALA A 79 8.67 -1.24 -3.24
N PHE A 80 9.95 -1.37 -2.93
CA PHE A 80 10.43 -2.31 -1.90
C PHE A 80 9.86 -2.01 -0.51
N VAL A 81 9.91 -0.73 -0.08
CA VAL A 81 9.36 -0.34 1.23
C VAL A 81 7.85 -0.58 1.28
N LEU A 82 7.12 -0.20 0.24
CA LEU A 82 5.68 -0.46 0.13
C LEU A 82 5.38 -1.97 0.25
N SER A 83 6.05 -2.80 -0.56
CA SER A 83 5.93 -4.26 -0.54
C SER A 83 6.19 -4.87 0.84
N VAL A 84 7.25 -4.44 1.52
CA VAL A 84 7.62 -4.94 2.84
C VAL A 84 6.56 -4.55 3.87
N CYS A 85 6.13 -3.29 3.87
CA CYS A 85 5.09 -2.80 4.75
C CYS A 85 3.76 -3.52 4.55
N ASP A 86 3.33 -3.73 3.30
CA ASP A 86 2.10 -4.44 2.99
C ASP A 86 2.19 -5.92 3.39
N PHE A 87 3.34 -6.57 3.18
CA PHE A 87 3.56 -7.97 3.57
C PHE A 87 3.52 -8.16 5.10
N PHE A 88 4.25 -7.33 5.85
CA PHE A 88 4.17 -7.39 7.32
C PHE A 88 2.81 -6.97 7.84
N GLY A 89 2.17 -5.97 7.22
CA GLY A 89 0.80 -5.58 7.51
C GLY A 89 -0.18 -6.75 7.37
N MET A 90 -0.03 -7.54 6.30
CA MET A 90 -0.81 -8.75 6.07
C MET A 90 -0.56 -9.83 7.14
N ILE A 91 0.70 -10.10 7.51
CA ILE A 91 1.03 -11.08 8.57
C ILE A 91 0.39 -10.67 9.90
N VAL A 92 0.52 -9.40 10.28
CA VAL A 92 -0.05 -8.90 11.54
C VAL A 92 -1.58 -8.93 11.46
N PHE A 93 -2.19 -8.60 10.32
CA PHE A 93 -3.63 -8.72 10.10
C PHE A 93 -4.13 -10.16 10.28
N ILE A 94 -3.44 -11.15 9.68
CA ILE A 94 -3.78 -12.56 9.84
C ILE A 94 -3.76 -12.93 11.33
N ARG A 95 -2.70 -12.57 12.05
CA ARG A 95 -2.61 -12.83 13.50
C ARG A 95 -3.78 -12.21 14.27
N VAL A 96 -4.13 -10.95 13.97
CA VAL A 96 -5.28 -10.26 14.57
C VAL A 96 -6.58 -11.01 14.28
N TYR A 97 -6.80 -11.39 13.03
CA TYR A 97 -7.98 -12.14 12.60
C TYR A 97 -8.13 -13.47 13.37
N TYR A 98 -7.04 -14.22 13.51
CA TYR A 98 -7.02 -15.47 14.29
C TYR A 98 -7.40 -15.23 15.76
N THR A 99 -6.81 -14.23 16.41
CA THR A 99 -7.11 -13.96 17.83
C THR A 99 -8.51 -13.39 18.06
N VAL A 100 -9.04 -12.60 17.12
CA VAL A 100 -10.30 -11.86 17.34
C VAL A 100 -11.51 -12.67 16.91
N ILE A 101 -11.47 -13.30 15.74
CA ILE A 101 -12.64 -13.99 15.19
C ILE A 101 -12.61 -15.47 15.53
N LEU A 102 -11.48 -16.15 15.35
CA LEU A 102 -11.44 -17.59 15.55
C LEU A 102 -11.55 -17.98 17.03
N GLU A 103 -11.05 -17.17 17.97
CA GLU A 103 -11.23 -17.49 19.40
C GLU A 103 -12.63 -17.15 19.93
N ASN A 104 -13.27 -16.08 19.42
CA ASN A 104 -14.56 -15.61 19.94
C ASN A 104 -15.78 -16.22 19.23
N ASP A 105 -15.72 -16.48 17.91
CA ASP A 105 -16.87 -16.98 17.13
C ASP A 105 -16.89 -18.51 16.98
N PHE A 106 -15.76 -19.24 17.04
CA PHE A 106 -15.83 -20.72 17.05
C PHE A 106 -16.46 -21.25 18.34
N MET A 107 -16.35 -20.51 19.44
CA MET A 107 -16.93 -20.87 20.73
C MET A 107 -18.46 -20.67 20.76
N SER A 108 -19.05 -19.93 19.81
CA SER A 108 -20.49 -19.62 19.78
C SER A 108 -21.30 -20.53 18.85
N GLY A 109 -20.68 -21.49 18.16
CA GLY A 109 -21.35 -22.61 17.49
C GLY A 109 -22.16 -22.27 16.22
N GLY A 110 -22.09 -21.04 15.73
CA GLY A 110 -22.81 -20.61 14.52
C GLY A 110 -21.88 -20.01 13.47
N PHE A 111 -21.64 -20.73 12.37
CA PHE A 111 -20.96 -20.22 11.15
C PHE A 111 -21.85 -19.23 10.38
N SER A 112 -22.47 -18.27 11.07
CA SER A 112 -23.23 -17.20 10.44
C SER A 112 -22.26 -16.10 10.02
N LEU A 113 -22.30 -15.71 8.74
CA LEU A 113 -21.64 -14.50 8.23
C LEU A 113 -22.25 -13.28 8.91
N THR A 114 -21.72 -12.92 10.08
CA THR A 114 -22.05 -11.65 10.71
C THR A 114 -21.49 -10.50 9.83
N PRO A 115 -22.10 -9.31 9.88
CA PRO A 115 -21.59 -8.14 9.16
C PRO A 115 -20.10 -7.84 9.46
N ASN A 116 -19.66 -8.14 10.69
CA ASN A 116 -18.26 -8.02 11.10
C ASN A 116 -17.37 -9.00 10.32
N MET A 117 -17.73 -10.29 10.25
CA MET A 117 -16.95 -11.29 9.52
C MET A 117 -16.83 -10.95 8.02
N THR A 118 -17.90 -10.40 7.43
CA THR A 118 -17.89 -9.92 6.04
C THR A 118 -16.89 -8.78 5.82
N ASN A 119 -16.85 -7.79 6.71
CA ASN A 119 -15.91 -6.68 6.60
C ASN A 119 -14.45 -7.12 6.75
N PHE A 120 -14.18 -8.09 7.64
CA PHE A 120 -12.85 -8.68 7.77
C PHE A 120 -12.41 -9.42 6.52
N ILE A 121 -13.30 -10.18 5.87
CA ILE A 121 -13.01 -10.85 4.60
C ILE A 121 -12.67 -9.82 3.52
N VAL A 122 -13.44 -8.73 3.42
CA VAL A 122 -13.17 -7.64 2.46
C VAL A 122 -11.78 -7.04 2.70
N ILE A 123 -11.42 -6.76 3.96
CA ILE A 123 -10.09 -6.24 4.29
C ILE A 123 -8.99 -7.24 3.93
N ALA A 124 -9.19 -8.53 4.20
CA ALA A 124 -8.24 -9.59 3.85
C ALA A 124 -8.00 -9.65 2.33
N VAL A 125 -9.08 -9.62 1.54
CA VAL A 125 -9.01 -9.65 0.08
C VAL A 125 -8.30 -8.40 -0.44
N LEU A 126 -8.64 -7.22 0.08
CA LEU A 126 -7.99 -5.97 -0.32
C LEU A 126 -6.50 -5.97 0.03
N LEU A 127 -6.12 -6.42 1.22
CA LEU A 127 -4.72 -6.57 1.62
C LEU A 127 -3.98 -7.54 0.69
N LEU A 128 -4.58 -8.67 0.37
CA LEU A 128 -3.99 -9.65 -0.54
C LEU A 128 -3.76 -9.06 -1.93
N VAL A 129 -4.75 -8.34 -2.47
CA VAL A 129 -4.62 -7.65 -3.76
C VAL A 129 -3.50 -6.63 -3.72
N ILE A 130 -3.43 -5.80 -2.69
CA ILE A 130 -2.38 -4.78 -2.55
C ILE A 130 -1.00 -5.46 -2.45
N THR A 131 -0.83 -6.45 -1.56
CA THR A 131 0.46 -7.14 -1.36
C THR A 131 0.93 -7.85 -2.63
N VAL A 132 0.03 -8.52 -3.37
CA VAL A 132 0.39 -9.18 -4.64
C VAL A 132 0.73 -8.15 -5.70
N THR A 133 -0.05 -7.08 -5.83
CA THR A 133 0.17 -6.02 -6.83
C THR A 133 1.48 -5.28 -6.55
N ALA A 134 1.78 -4.97 -5.29
CA ALA A 134 3.03 -4.38 -4.84
C ALA A 134 4.24 -5.26 -5.18
N ASN A 135 4.15 -6.58 -4.94
CA ASN A 135 5.28 -7.49 -5.16
C ASN A 135 5.46 -7.94 -6.61
N VAL A 136 4.39 -8.09 -7.38
CA VAL A 136 4.47 -8.63 -8.76
C VAL A 136 4.54 -7.51 -9.79
N LEU A 137 3.73 -6.47 -9.65
CA LEU A 137 3.54 -5.48 -10.71
C LEU A 137 4.48 -4.28 -10.57
N CYS A 138 4.87 -3.88 -9.34
CA CYS A 138 5.88 -2.83 -9.17
C CYS A 138 7.30 -3.31 -9.54
N TRP A 139 7.55 -4.62 -9.54
CA TRP A 139 8.86 -5.22 -9.83
C TRP A 139 9.05 -5.63 -11.29
N LYS A 140 7.99 -5.55 -12.10
CA LYS A 140 8.07 -5.88 -13.51
C LYS A 140 8.84 -4.77 -14.23
N LYS A 141 10.10 -5.08 -14.61
CA LYS A 141 10.97 -4.16 -15.37
C LYS A 141 10.21 -3.60 -16.58
N ASN A 142 10.20 -2.28 -16.71
CA ASN A 142 9.51 -1.63 -17.82
C ASN A 142 10.42 -1.53 -19.05
N LYS A 143 9.85 -1.64 -20.26
CA LYS A 143 10.63 -1.52 -21.52
C LYS A 143 11.35 -0.18 -21.68
N LEU A 144 10.89 0.86 -20.98
CA LEU A 144 11.53 2.19 -20.96
C LEU A 144 12.78 2.21 -20.07
N GLU A 145 12.74 1.56 -18.90
CA GLU A 145 13.91 1.43 -18.02
C GLU A 145 15.00 0.57 -18.67
N ILE A 146 14.60 -0.48 -19.41
CA ILE A 146 15.54 -1.31 -20.18
C ILE A 146 16.24 -0.49 -21.28
N LYS A 147 15.55 0.50 -21.87
CA LYS A 147 16.13 1.38 -22.89
C LYS A 147 17.07 2.43 -22.29
N GLU A 148 16.78 2.96 -21.10
CA GLU A 148 17.68 3.88 -20.40
C GLU A 148 18.92 3.18 -19.84
N GLU A 149 18.78 1.98 -19.24
CA GLU A 149 19.93 1.13 -18.86
C GLU A 149 20.81 0.85 -20.09
N ALA A 150 20.22 0.38 -21.20
CA ALA A 150 20.97 0.10 -22.42
C ALA A 150 21.63 1.34 -23.05
N ALA A 151 21.05 2.54 -22.89
CA ALA A 151 21.63 3.77 -23.40
C ALA A 151 22.79 4.28 -22.52
N ASN A 152 22.71 4.12 -21.21
CA ASN A 152 23.80 4.44 -20.29
C ASN A 152 24.96 3.45 -20.41
N ASP A 153 24.68 2.15 -20.58
CA ASP A 153 25.70 1.11 -20.79
C ASP A 153 26.42 1.27 -22.14
N ALA A 154 25.76 1.86 -23.14
CA ALA A 154 26.39 2.19 -24.43
C ALA A 154 27.27 3.46 -24.38
N GLN A 155 27.19 4.24 -23.30
CA GLN A 155 27.97 5.47 -23.08
C GLN A 155 29.11 5.30 -22.06
N ALA A 156 29.16 4.17 -21.34
CA ALA A 156 30.22 3.80 -20.41
C ALA A 156 31.32 2.96 -21.09
#